data_AF-A0A7X3WPC4-F1
#
_entry.id   AF-A0A7X3WPC4-F1
#
_cell.length_a   1.000
_cell.length_b   1.000
_cell.length_c   1.000
_cell.angle_alpha   90.00
_cell.angle_beta   90.00
_cell.angle_gamma   90.00
#
_symmetry.space_group_name_H-M   'P 1'
#
loop_
_entity.id
_entity.type
_entity.pdbx_description
1 polymer ?
#
loop_
_entity_poly.entity_id
_entity_poly.type
_entity_poly.pdbx_seq_one_letter_code
_entity_poly.pdbx_strand_id
1 'polypeptide(L)'
;MQKVITTLKDILTPLCKNRKDIWANENWIHVFSEWPPIACEDIEALFRLAKTEPEPIEMDFSESERGKVIYLPPLEKDPDCVPILSLYFNLKEPQSIAKLRVLLVRVDENRKPHGIYGIGFRMETPEKINQGVNSSVNSQHVDTVNNSGSHDFHHAQLIRKFGQRKLDNKLQIDCPIWLPQSQPSFPLPAECPVTLLICLLVTLYGRKYYNQFLTDHNIFEIKQYQQELNRWINQ
;
A
#
# COMPACT_ATOMS: atom_id res chain seq x y z
N MET A 1 -20.69 1.98 0.48
CA MET A 1 -19.66 1.32 -0.35
C MET A 1 -19.28 2.08 -1.62
N GLN A 2 -20.23 2.39 -2.51
CA GLN A 2 -19.93 3.00 -3.82
C GLN A 2 -19.07 4.26 -3.73
N LYS A 3 -19.31 5.08 -2.70
CA LYS A 3 -18.49 6.27 -2.41
C LYS A 3 -17.04 5.93 -2.07
N VAL A 4 -16.78 4.92 -1.23
CA VAL A 4 -15.43 4.44 -0.89
C VAL A 4 -14.69 3.96 -2.14
N ILE A 5 -15.33 3.12 -2.96
CA ILE A 5 -14.76 2.60 -4.21
C ILE A 5 -14.41 3.77 -5.15
N THR A 6 -15.34 4.71 -5.34
CA THR A 6 -15.11 5.87 -6.20
C THR A 6 -13.97 6.74 -5.67
N THR A 7 -13.96 7.08 -4.37
CA THR A 7 -12.90 7.90 -3.77
C THR A 7 -11.52 7.23 -3.83
N LEU A 8 -11.42 5.92 -3.56
CA LEU A 8 -10.15 5.20 -3.71
C LEU A 8 -9.65 5.24 -5.15
N LYS A 9 -10.52 5.00 -6.13
CA LYS A 9 -10.19 5.11 -7.55
C LYS A 9 -9.70 6.52 -7.89
N ASP A 10 -10.43 7.55 -7.45
CA ASP A 10 -10.09 8.94 -7.77
C ASP A 10 -8.77 9.39 -7.14
N ILE A 11 -8.33 8.77 -6.04
CA ILE A 11 -6.98 8.97 -5.47
C ILE A 11 -5.92 8.16 -6.22
N LEU A 12 -6.17 6.88 -6.50
CA LEU A 12 -5.16 5.99 -7.07
C LEU A 12 -4.92 6.22 -8.56
N THR A 13 -5.95 6.56 -9.33
CA THR A 13 -5.78 6.81 -10.77
C THR A 13 -4.76 7.93 -11.04
N PRO A 14 -4.82 9.11 -10.40
CA PRO A 14 -3.78 10.13 -10.55
C PRO A 14 -2.40 9.69 -10.07
N LEU A 15 -2.30 8.90 -8.99
CA LEU A 15 -1.01 8.38 -8.50
C LEU A 15 -0.33 7.45 -9.51
N CYS A 16 -1.08 6.89 -10.45
CA CYS A 16 -0.56 6.02 -11.51
C CYS A 16 -0.38 6.76 -12.84
N LYS A 17 -0.99 7.94 -12.98
CA LYS A 17 -0.78 8.84 -14.13
C LYS A 17 0.57 9.54 -13.95
N ASN A 18 1.58 8.99 -14.61
CA ASN A 18 2.96 9.51 -14.72
C ASN A 18 3.79 9.28 -13.46
N ARG A 19 5.04 8.84 -13.61
CA ARG A 19 6.15 9.68 -14.07
C ARG A 19 7.11 8.95 -15.04
N LYS A 20 6.88 9.04 -16.35
CA LYS A 20 7.84 8.59 -17.39
C LYS A 20 9.25 9.16 -17.21
N ASP A 21 9.34 10.33 -16.58
CA ASP A 21 10.59 11.00 -16.25
C ASP A 21 11.38 10.29 -15.13
N ILE A 22 10.73 9.62 -14.18
CA ILE A 22 11.44 8.71 -13.24
C ILE A 22 11.96 7.49 -14.01
N TRP A 23 11.19 7.02 -15.00
CA TRP A 23 11.48 5.80 -15.76
C TRP A 23 12.58 5.97 -16.81
N ALA A 24 13.02 7.21 -17.06
CA ALA A 24 14.11 7.49 -18.00
C ALA A 24 15.50 7.17 -17.43
N ASN A 25 15.60 6.91 -16.12
CA ASN A 25 16.86 6.51 -15.51
C ASN A 25 17.09 5.00 -15.68
N GLU A 26 18.12 4.66 -16.46
CA GLU A 26 18.49 3.27 -16.77
C GLU A 26 18.76 2.43 -15.51
N ASN A 27 19.15 3.06 -14.40
CA ASN A 27 19.42 2.40 -13.13
C ASN A 27 18.19 1.71 -12.52
N TRP A 28 16.99 2.11 -12.93
CA TRP A 28 15.74 1.55 -12.42
C TRP A 28 15.16 0.43 -13.29
N ILE A 29 15.75 0.14 -14.46
CA ILE A 29 15.24 -0.87 -15.40
C ILE A 29 15.06 -2.23 -14.72
N HIS A 30 16.03 -2.64 -13.90
CA HIS A 30 15.97 -3.90 -13.16
C HIS A 30 14.86 -3.94 -12.09
N VAL A 31 14.52 -2.80 -11.50
CA VAL A 31 13.39 -2.71 -10.55
C VAL A 31 12.07 -2.83 -11.30
N PHE A 32 11.94 -2.14 -12.44
CA PHE A 32 10.73 -2.18 -13.27
C PHE A 32 10.48 -3.54 -13.92
N SER A 33 11.53 -4.29 -14.28
CA SER A 33 11.36 -5.64 -14.82
C SER A 33 10.76 -6.61 -13.82
N GLU A 34 11.07 -6.42 -12.53
CA GLU A 34 10.59 -7.30 -11.45
C GLU A 34 9.25 -6.84 -10.89
N TRP A 35 9.04 -5.52 -10.79
CA TRP A 35 7.77 -4.92 -10.37
C TRP A 35 7.26 -3.96 -11.44
N PRO A 36 6.55 -4.47 -12.46
CA PRO A 36 6.01 -3.63 -13.51
C PRO A 36 5.01 -2.60 -12.94
N PRO A 37 5.03 -1.34 -13.40
CA PRO A 37 4.04 -0.36 -13.02
C PRO A 37 2.64 -0.78 -13.50
N ILE A 38 1.62 -0.55 -12.68
CA ILE A 38 0.24 -0.71 -13.13
C ILE A 38 -0.15 0.41 -14.10
N ALA A 39 -0.82 0.06 -15.20
CA ALA A 39 -1.34 1.06 -16.13
C ALA A 39 -2.61 1.71 -15.58
N CYS A 40 -2.92 2.93 -16.01
CA CYS A 40 -4.11 3.65 -15.54
C CYS A 40 -5.40 2.90 -15.92
N GLU A 41 -5.41 2.31 -17.11
CA GLU A 41 -6.52 1.56 -17.67
C GLU A 41 -6.79 0.29 -16.85
N ASP A 42 -5.73 -0.33 -16.30
CA ASP A 42 -5.85 -1.49 -15.41
C ASP A 42 -6.51 -1.10 -14.08
N ILE A 43 -6.18 0.07 -13.52
CA ILE A 43 -6.83 0.57 -12.30
C ILE A 43 -8.30 0.85 -12.55
N GLU A 44 -8.61 1.52 -13.65
CA GLU A 44 -9.99 1.78 -14.01
C GLU A 44 -10.78 0.47 -14.19
N ALA A 45 -10.16 -0.55 -14.81
CA ALA A 45 -10.75 -1.88 -14.94
C ALA A 45 -10.97 -2.56 -13.58
N LEU A 46 -9.98 -2.55 -12.68
CA LEU A 46 -10.08 -3.11 -11.33
C LEU A 46 -11.23 -2.46 -10.55
N PHE A 47 -11.31 -1.14 -10.55
CA PHE A 47 -12.36 -0.41 -9.84
C PHE A 47 -13.72 -0.49 -10.52
N ARG A 48 -13.79 -0.73 -11.83
CA ARG A 48 -15.04 -1.05 -12.53
C ARG A 48 -15.55 -2.43 -12.12
N LEU A 49 -14.67 -3.43 -12.10
CA LEU A 49 -15.00 -4.80 -11.68
C LEU A 49 -15.45 -4.81 -10.21
N ALA A 50 -14.75 -4.12 -9.32
CA ALA A 50 -15.13 -4.05 -7.90
C ALA A 50 -16.52 -3.40 -7.64
N LYS A 51 -17.09 -2.68 -8.61
CA LYS A 51 -18.47 -2.16 -8.53
C LYS A 51 -19.51 -3.21 -8.90
N THR A 52 -19.17 -4.12 -9.81
CA THR A 52 -20.10 -5.11 -10.37
C THR A 52 -19.96 -6.47 -9.71
N GLU A 53 -18.75 -6.81 -9.28
CA GLU A 53 -18.36 -8.08 -8.71
C GLU A 53 -17.71 -7.83 -7.35
N PRO A 54 -18.03 -8.62 -6.32
CA PRO A 54 -17.43 -8.49 -5.00
C PRO A 54 -16.01 -9.08 -4.96
N GLU A 55 -15.24 -9.01 -6.04
CA GLU A 55 -13.87 -9.51 -6.03
C GLU A 55 -12.93 -8.50 -5.34
N PRO A 56 -11.94 -8.97 -4.55
CA PRO A 56 -10.93 -8.08 -4.01
C PRO A 56 -10.15 -7.38 -5.12
N ILE A 57 -9.85 -6.10 -4.90
CA ILE A 57 -8.87 -5.35 -5.68
C ILE A 57 -7.50 -5.72 -5.12
N GLU A 58 -6.64 -6.35 -5.91
CA GLU A 58 -5.31 -6.76 -5.48
C GLU A 58 -4.24 -6.26 -6.45
N MET A 59 -3.22 -5.63 -5.89
CA MET A 59 -1.97 -5.22 -6.50
C MET A 59 -0.87 -5.58 -5.49
N ASP A 60 -0.17 -6.68 -5.66
CA ASP A 60 0.84 -7.09 -4.69
C ASP A 60 2.23 -7.20 -5.31
N PHE A 61 3.24 -7.18 -4.44
CA PHE A 61 4.62 -7.59 -4.72
C PHE A 61 4.71 -9.11 -4.95
N SER A 62 3.65 -9.77 -5.44
CA SER A 62 3.49 -11.23 -5.50
C SER A 62 3.68 -11.79 -6.91
N GLU A 63 3.96 -13.09 -6.96
CA GLU A 63 4.47 -13.88 -8.11
C GLU A 63 3.50 -14.08 -9.28
N SER A 64 2.27 -13.57 -9.21
CA SER A 64 1.34 -13.74 -10.33
C SER A 64 1.83 -12.98 -11.56
N GLU A 65 1.44 -13.40 -12.77
CA GLU A 65 1.67 -12.67 -14.03
C GLU A 65 1.12 -11.22 -14.01
N ARG A 66 0.45 -10.83 -12.91
CA ARG A 66 -0.18 -9.54 -12.65
C ARG A 66 0.43 -8.77 -11.48
N GLY A 67 1.61 -9.15 -10.97
CA GLY A 67 2.32 -8.46 -9.87
C GLY A 67 2.71 -7.02 -10.22
N LYS A 68 1.71 -6.16 -10.34
CA LYS A 68 1.84 -4.75 -10.71
C LYS A 68 1.80 -3.91 -9.45
N VAL A 69 2.59 -2.84 -9.47
CA VAL A 69 2.72 -1.92 -8.34
C VAL A 69 2.46 -0.49 -8.78
N ILE A 70 2.26 0.39 -7.81
CA ILE A 70 2.15 1.83 -8.04
C ILE A 70 3.47 2.46 -7.65
N TYR A 71 4.19 3.02 -8.62
CA TYR A 71 5.35 3.88 -8.34
C TYR A 71 4.82 5.26 -7.97
N LEU A 72 5.03 5.66 -6.72
CA LEU A 72 4.61 6.96 -6.24
C LEU A 72 5.69 8.01 -6.58
N PRO A 73 5.35 9.31 -6.57
CA PRO A 73 6.31 10.38 -6.78
C PRO A 73 7.50 10.31 -5.81
N PRO A 74 8.72 10.73 -6.22
CA PRO A 74 9.86 10.76 -5.32
C PRO A 74 9.61 11.73 -4.16
N LEU A 75 10.31 11.52 -3.05
CA LEU A 75 10.17 12.37 -1.88
C LEU A 75 10.82 13.74 -2.15
N GLU A 76 10.15 14.84 -1.79
CA GLU A 76 10.67 16.21 -2.03
C GLU A 76 12.05 16.43 -1.37
N LYS A 77 12.24 15.86 -0.18
CA LYS A 77 13.50 15.97 0.58
C LYS A 77 14.56 14.96 0.14
N ASP A 78 14.18 13.98 -0.67
CA ASP A 78 15.02 12.85 -1.04
C ASP A 78 14.58 12.26 -2.40
N PRO A 79 14.93 12.94 -3.51
CA PRO A 79 14.43 12.60 -4.84
C PRO A 79 14.99 11.28 -5.38
N ASP A 80 16.08 10.76 -4.81
CA ASP A 80 16.66 9.46 -5.16
C ASP A 80 15.91 8.30 -4.50
N CYS A 81 15.05 8.61 -3.52
CA CYS A 81 14.18 7.62 -2.88
C CYS A 81 12.81 7.58 -3.57
N VAL A 82 12.51 6.41 -4.15
CA VAL A 82 11.24 6.17 -4.86
C VAL A 82 10.35 5.28 -3.99
N PRO A 83 9.18 5.78 -3.56
CA PRO A 83 8.19 4.96 -2.89
C PRO A 83 7.43 4.07 -3.88
N ILE A 84 7.36 2.78 -3.59
CA ILE A 84 6.64 1.77 -4.39
C ILE A 84 5.52 1.20 -3.54
N LEU A 85 4.29 1.26 -4.02
CA LEU A 85 3.06 0.88 -3.32
C LEU A 85 2.47 -0.41 -3.90
N SER A 86 2.27 -1.39 -3.03
CA SER A 86 1.38 -2.55 -3.17
C SER A 86 0.14 -2.32 -2.31
N LEU A 87 -1.01 -2.77 -2.79
CA LEU A 87 -2.25 -2.71 -2.03
C LEU A 87 -3.17 -3.90 -2.28
N TYR A 88 -3.93 -4.24 -1.26
CA TYR A 88 -5.03 -5.18 -1.30
C TYR A 88 -6.24 -4.51 -0.67
N PHE A 89 -7.36 -4.49 -1.39
CA PHE A 89 -8.64 -4.06 -0.88
C PHE A 89 -9.70 -5.14 -1.09
N ASN A 90 -10.29 -5.64 -0.02
CA ASN A 90 -11.54 -6.37 -0.08
C ASN A 90 -12.64 -5.42 0.42
N LEU A 91 -13.37 -4.80 -0.51
CA LEU A 91 -14.30 -3.70 -0.21
C LEU A 91 -15.72 -4.18 0.11
N LYS A 92 -15.88 -5.44 0.55
CA LYS A 92 -17.17 -5.96 1.04
C LYS A 92 -17.55 -5.26 2.34
N GLU A 93 -18.83 -4.93 2.49
CA GLU A 93 -19.39 -4.40 3.73
C GLU A 93 -19.93 -5.56 4.59
N PRO A 94 -19.88 -5.43 5.93
CA PRO A 94 -19.32 -4.32 6.71
C PRO A 94 -17.81 -4.41 6.96
N GLN A 95 -17.14 -5.42 6.41
CA GLN A 95 -15.77 -5.82 6.76
C GLN A 95 -14.76 -5.42 5.68
N SER A 96 -14.69 -4.13 5.34
CA SER A 96 -13.76 -3.70 4.30
C SER A 96 -12.31 -3.85 4.79
N ILE A 97 -11.55 -4.73 4.15
CA ILE A 97 -10.15 -5.01 4.47
C ILE A 97 -9.28 -4.18 3.56
N ALA A 98 -8.30 -3.49 4.12
CA ALA A 98 -7.24 -2.84 3.37
C ALA A 98 -5.88 -3.23 3.92
N LYS A 99 -4.96 -3.58 3.03
CA LYS A 99 -3.55 -3.81 3.33
C LYS A 99 -2.75 -3.00 2.33
N LEU A 100 -2.02 -2.01 2.81
CA LEU A 100 -1.09 -1.22 2.01
C LEU A 100 0.32 -1.65 2.40
N ARG A 101 1.19 -1.82 1.43
CA ARG A 101 2.62 -2.02 1.66
C ARG A 101 3.38 -1.02 0.83
N VAL A 102 4.25 -0.26 1.48
CA VAL A 102 5.10 0.69 0.79
C VAL A 102 6.55 0.37 1.05
N LEU A 103 7.29 0.44 -0.05
CA LEU A 103 8.72 0.27 -0.14
C LEU A 103 9.35 1.61 -0.45
N LEU A 104 10.27 2.07 0.38
CA LEU A 104 11.13 3.21 0.10
C LEU A 104 12.44 2.67 -0.45
N VAL A 105 12.59 2.76 -1.77
CA VAL A 105 13.70 2.14 -2.49
C VAL A 105 14.68 3.21 -2.95
N ARG A 106 15.97 2.87 -2.89
CA ARG A 106 17.05 3.61 -3.53
C ARG A 106 17.92 2.65 -4.33
N VAL A 107 18.53 3.18 -5.39
CA VAL A 107 19.53 2.47 -6.21
C VAL A 107 20.89 3.14 -6.01
N ASP A 108 21.90 2.36 -5.66
CA ASP A 108 23.31 2.73 -5.53
C ASP A 108 24.15 1.67 -6.23
N GLU A 109 24.66 2.01 -7.42
CA GLU A 109 25.47 1.11 -8.25
C GLU A 109 26.72 0.57 -7.54
N ASN A 110 27.20 1.25 -6.49
CA ASN A 110 28.37 0.81 -5.75
C ASN A 110 28.05 -0.31 -4.74
N ARG A 111 26.76 -0.51 -4.40
CA ARG A 111 26.33 -1.59 -3.51
C ARG A 111 26.13 -2.88 -4.30
N LYS A 112 26.79 -3.95 -3.88
CA LYS A 112 26.55 -5.31 -4.40
C LYS A 112 25.58 -6.06 -3.48
N PRO A 113 24.78 -7.03 -3.97
CA PRO A 113 24.81 -7.61 -5.33
C PRO A 113 24.00 -6.87 -6.40
N HIS A 114 23.00 -6.08 -6.03
CA HIS A 114 22.04 -5.49 -7.00
C HIS A 114 21.93 -3.96 -6.94
N GLY A 115 22.67 -3.30 -6.05
CA GLY A 115 22.59 -1.86 -5.84
C GLY A 115 21.30 -1.36 -5.21
N ILE A 116 20.34 -2.24 -4.93
CA ILE A 116 19.02 -1.84 -4.46
C ILE A 116 18.92 -2.04 -2.96
N TYR A 117 18.57 -0.98 -2.25
CA TYR A 117 18.35 -1.02 -0.80
C TYR A 117 17.13 -0.20 -0.43
N GLY A 118 16.57 -0.50 0.73
CA GLY A 118 15.34 0.14 1.14
C GLY A 118 14.81 -0.32 2.47
N ILE A 119 13.76 0.39 2.88
CA ILE A 119 12.95 0.03 4.04
C ILE A 119 11.50 -0.01 3.58
N GLY A 120 10.65 -0.67 4.35
CA GLY A 120 9.25 -0.61 4.05
C GLY A 120 8.38 -0.73 5.27
N PHE A 121 7.12 -0.47 5.03
CA PHE A 121 6.09 -0.44 6.03
C PHE A 121 4.80 -1.00 5.45
N ARG A 122 4.04 -1.67 6.30
CA ARG A 122 2.68 -2.09 6.01
C ARG A 122 1.71 -1.25 6.81
N MET A 123 0.54 -0.99 6.24
CA MET A 123 -0.58 -0.34 6.91
C MET A 123 -1.82 -1.21 6.70
N GLU A 124 -2.50 -1.60 7.76
CA GLU A 124 -3.55 -2.62 7.69
C GLU A 124 -4.80 -2.20 8.51
N THR A 125 -5.97 -2.62 8.04
CA THR A 125 -7.25 -2.55 8.77
C THR A 125 -7.32 -3.63 9.86
N PRO A 126 -8.13 -3.43 10.93
CA PRO A 126 -8.38 -4.43 11.98
C PRO A 126 -8.69 -5.84 11.46
N GLU A 127 -8.12 -6.88 12.08
CA GLU A 127 -8.38 -8.29 11.76
C GLU A 127 -9.58 -8.88 12.54
N LYS A 128 -9.81 -8.42 13.79
CA LYS A 128 -10.80 -9.02 14.71
C LYS A 128 -12.27 -8.90 14.30
N ILE A 129 -12.60 -8.02 13.35
CA ILE A 129 -13.98 -7.90 12.86
C ILE A 129 -14.42 -9.19 12.13
N ASN A 130 -13.47 -10.04 11.70
CA ASN A 130 -13.73 -11.19 10.83
C ASN A 130 -13.98 -12.54 11.54
N GLN A 131 -13.82 -12.63 12.87
CA GLN A 131 -13.94 -13.91 13.60
C GLN A 131 -15.31 -14.12 14.30
N GLY A 132 -16.23 -13.15 14.23
CA GLY A 132 -17.42 -13.11 15.08
C GLY A 132 -18.68 -13.81 14.57
N VAL A 133 -18.75 -14.29 13.32
CA VAL A 133 -20.05 -14.73 12.75
C VAL A 133 -20.14 -16.23 12.42
N ASN A 134 -19.04 -17.00 12.35
CA ASN A 134 -19.12 -18.45 12.04
C ASN A 134 -18.11 -19.37 12.76
N SER A 135 -17.35 -18.89 13.75
CA SER A 135 -16.27 -19.70 14.36
C SER A 135 -16.71 -20.69 15.45
N SER A 136 -17.99 -21.04 15.56
CA SER A 136 -18.49 -22.04 16.51
C SER A 136 -18.71 -23.45 15.93
N VAL A 137 -18.23 -23.76 14.72
CA VAL A 137 -18.35 -25.12 14.17
C VAL A 137 -17.01 -25.61 13.63
N ASN A 138 -16.36 -26.46 14.43
CA ASN A 138 -15.36 -27.47 14.04
C ASN A 138 -14.31 -27.08 12.98
N SER A 139 -13.23 -26.42 13.40
CA SER A 139 -11.96 -26.45 12.67
C SER A 139 -10.84 -26.96 13.58
N GLN A 140 -10.90 -28.25 13.91
CA GLN A 140 -9.70 -29.05 14.10
C GLN A 140 -9.27 -29.53 12.71
N HIS A 141 -8.37 -28.79 12.04
CA HIS A 141 -7.26 -29.36 11.27
C HIS A 141 -6.52 -28.29 10.45
N VAL A 142 -5.19 -28.35 10.59
CA VAL A 142 -4.12 -27.74 9.79
C VAL A 142 -3.80 -26.28 10.10
N ASP A 143 -2.95 -26.16 11.12
CA ASP A 143 -1.90 -25.15 11.23
C ASP A 143 -1.23 -24.90 9.87
N THR A 144 -1.58 -23.78 9.24
CA THR A 144 -0.61 -23.05 8.42
C THR A 144 -0.26 -21.77 9.16
N VAL A 145 0.83 -21.91 9.91
CA VAL A 145 1.62 -20.91 10.61
C VAL A 145 1.70 -19.58 9.86
N ASN A 146 0.73 -18.71 10.11
CA ASN A 146 0.85 -17.27 9.99
C ASN A 146 0.09 -16.67 11.18
N ASN A 147 0.73 -16.68 12.35
CA ASN A 147 0.38 -15.87 13.52
C ASN A 147 0.46 -14.37 13.12
N SER A 148 -0.47 -13.89 12.29
CA SER A 148 -0.72 -12.45 12.20
C SER A 148 -1.28 -12.03 13.55
N GLY A 149 -0.58 -11.12 14.23
CA GLY A 149 -1.04 -10.59 15.51
C GLY A 149 -2.43 -10.00 15.34
N SER A 150 -3.42 -10.62 15.98
CA SER A 150 -4.81 -10.19 15.94
C SER A 150 -4.94 -8.79 16.54
N HIS A 151 -5.14 -7.79 15.68
CA HIS A 151 -5.27 -6.38 16.06
C HIS A 151 -6.68 -5.87 15.74
N ASP A 152 -7.16 -4.93 16.55
CA ASP A 152 -8.50 -4.33 16.48
C ASP A 152 -8.48 -2.85 16.07
N PHE A 153 -7.31 -2.31 15.70
CA PHE A 153 -7.15 -0.93 15.26
C PHE A 153 -6.37 -0.84 13.95
N HIS A 154 -6.62 0.21 13.16
CA HIS A 154 -5.81 0.51 11.98
C HIS A 154 -4.40 0.84 12.41
N HIS A 155 -3.40 0.24 11.75
CA HIS A 155 -2.03 0.38 12.23
C HIS A 155 -1.00 0.41 11.12
N ALA A 156 0.20 0.91 11.44
CA ALA A 156 1.39 0.80 10.62
C ALA A 156 2.46 -0.06 11.32
N GLN A 157 3.24 -0.80 10.55
CA GLN A 157 4.39 -1.55 11.08
C GLN A 157 5.51 -1.59 10.04
N LEU A 158 6.76 -1.50 10.51
CA LEU A 158 7.94 -1.75 9.67
C LEU A 158 7.97 -3.20 9.19
N ILE A 159 8.42 -3.39 7.95
CA ILE A 159 8.60 -4.70 7.34
C ILE A 159 9.97 -4.76 6.64
N ARG A 160 10.57 -5.95 6.66
CA ARG A 160 11.85 -6.26 5.96
C ARG A 160 11.68 -7.17 4.77
N LYS A 161 10.54 -7.88 4.70
CA LYS A 161 10.24 -8.88 3.69
C LYS A 161 9.09 -8.37 2.84
N PHE A 162 9.32 -8.37 1.54
CA PHE A 162 8.41 -7.90 0.53
C PHE A 162 8.12 -9.11 -0.38
N GLY A 163 6.89 -9.63 -0.33
CA GLY A 163 6.51 -10.88 -1.00
C GLY A 163 6.44 -12.11 -0.07
N GLN A 164 5.56 -13.06 -0.41
CA GLN A 164 5.41 -14.33 0.32
C GLN A 164 6.40 -15.38 -0.22
N ARG A 165 7.49 -15.61 0.54
CA ARG A 165 8.14 -16.92 0.80
C ARG A 165 8.52 -17.90 -0.33
N LYS A 166 8.28 -17.68 -1.63
CA LYS A 166 8.53 -18.72 -2.67
C LYS A 166 9.44 -18.36 -3.85
N LEU A 167 9.85 -17.11 -4.05
CA LEU A 167 10.85 -16.77 -5.07
C LEU A 167 12.00 -15.98 -4.46
N ASP A 168 13.00 -16.71 -3.95
CA ASP A 168 14.28 -16.17 -3.43
C ASP A 168 15.13 -15.41 -4.47
N ASN A 169 14.66 -15.26 -5.72
CA ASN A 169 15.51 -14.94 -6.86
C ASN A 169 15.13 -13.71 -7.71
N LYS A 170 14.08 -12.94 -7.37
CA LYS A 170 13.58 -11.90 -8.29
C LYS A 170 14.08 -10.48 -8.02
N LEU A 171 13.98 -9.98 -6.78
CA LEU A 171 14.66 -8.73 -6.41
C LEU A 171 14.94 -8.68 -4.92
N GLN A 172 16.20 -8.83 -4.51
CA GLN A 172 16.57 -8.68 -3.10
C GLN A 172 16.80 -7.20 -2.80
N ILE A 173 15.85 -6.59 -2.08
CA ILE A 173 16.08 -5.29 -1.44
C ILE A 173 16.94 -5.53 -0.20
N ASP A 174 18.12 -4.93 -0.18
CA ASP A 174 18.94 -4.86 1.03
C ASP A 174 18.23 -3.98 2.07
N CYS A 175 17.70 -4.61 3.12
CA CYS A 175 17.04 -3.95 4.22
C CYS A 175 17.94 -4.03 5.46
N PRO A 176 18.21 -2.91 6.16
CA PRO A 176 19.14 -2.90 7.28
C PRO A 176 18.80 -3.96 8.33
N ILE A 177 19.79 -4.79 8.71
CA ILE A 177 19.56 -5.90 9.64
C ILE A 177 19.13 -5.48 11.04
N TRP A 178 19.47 -4.24 11.44
CA TRP A 178 19.07 -3.63 12.68
C TRP A 178 17.61 -3.16 12.66
N LEU A 179 16.98 -3.07 11.49
CA LEU A 179 15.56 -2.76 11.39
C LEU A 179 14.78 -3.94 11.98
N PRO A 180 13.85 -3.70 12.89
CA PRO A 180 13.13 -4.78 13.54
C PRO A 180 12.02 -5.34 12.63
N GLN A 181 11.82 -6.66 12.67
CA GLN A 181 10.80 -7.34 11.88
C GLN A 181 9.44 -7.44 12.59
N SER A 182 9.45 -7.32 13.92
CA SER A 182 8.30 -7.49 14.81
C SER A 182 8.38 -6.44 15.93
N GLN A 183 8.06 -5.19 15.60
CA GLN A 183 7.83 -4.12 16.58
C GLN A 183 6.34 -4.02 16.90
N PRO A 184 5.96 -3.39 18.03
CA PRO A 184 4.60 -2.94 18.22
C PRO A 184 4.15 -2.12 17.01
N SER A 185 2.94 -2.42 16.56
CA SER A 185 2.26 -1.65 15.55
C SER A 185 1.94 -0.25 16.06
N PHE A 186 2.07 0.76 15.20
CA PHE A 186 1.70 2.14 15.52
C PHE A 186 0.23 2.35 15.14
N PRO A 187 -0.63 2.80 16.05
CA PRO A 187 -2.00 3.13 15.69
C PRO A 187 -2.03 4.27 14.68
N LEU A 188 -2.94 4.18 13.73
CA LEU A 188 -3.18 5.20 12.73
C LEU A 188 -4.56 5.85 12.97
N PRO A 189 -4.70 7.16 12.71
CA PRO A 189 -5.98 7.85 12.75
C PRO A 189 -6.82 7.53 11.51
N ALA A 190 -7.07 6.24 11.28
CA ALA A 190 -7.83 5.72 10.16
C ALA A 190 -9.04 4.93 10.67
N GLU A 191 -10.12 5.00 9.90
CA GLU A 191 -11.41 4.37 10.19
C GLU A 191 -11.90 3.52 9.01
N CYS A 192 -11.32 3.73 7.82
CA CYS A 192 -11.66 2.98 6.61
C CYS A 192 -10.47 2.95 5.64
N PRO A 193 -10.54 2.15 4.55
CA PRO A 193 -9.51 2.10 3.52
C PRO A 193 -9.11 3.47 2.94
N VAL A 194 -10.05 4.41 2.82
CA VAL A 194 -9.77 5.77 2.31
C VAL A 194 -8.90 6.54 3.29
N THR A 195 -9.27 6.60 4.58
CA THR A 195 -8.46 7.32 5.58
C THR A 195 -7.10 6.65 5.80
N LEU A 196 -7.00 5.33 5.61
CA LEU A 196 -5.72 4.61 5.61
C LEU A 196 -4.80 5.06 4.46
N LEU A 197 -5.33 5.18 3.24
CA LEU A 197 -4.60 5.70 2.09
C LEU A 197 -4.22 7.18 2.25
N ILE A 198 -5.08 7.99 2.87
CA ILE A 198 -4.73 9.38 3.20
C ILE A 198 -3.59 9.43 4.21
N CYS A 199 -3.65 8.61 5.27
CA CYS A 199 -2.56 8.52 6.26
C CYS A 199 -1.24 8.21 5.58
N LEU A 200 -1.24 7.29 4.59
CA LEU A 200 -0.06 6.98 3.80
C LEU A 200 0.49 8.23 3.09
N LEU A 201 -0.35 8.91 2.31
CA LEU A 201 0.07 10.08 1.52
C LEU A 201 0.58 11.22 2.39
N VAL A 202 -0.07 11.49 3.52
CA VAL A 202 0.36 12.52 4.47
C VAL A 202 1.67 12.12 5.15
N THR A 203 1.88 10.84 5.47
CA THR A 203 3.13 10.35 6.06
C THR A 203 4.31 10.50 5.10
N LEU A 204 4.10 10.18 3.81
CA LEU A 204 5.15 10.25 2.79
C LEU A 204 5.48 11.69 2.38
N TYR A 205 4.45 12.51 2.12
CA TYR A 205 4.62 13.78 1.42
C TYR A 205 4.26 15.00 2.26
N GLY A 206 3.72 14.79 3.47
CA GLY A 206 3.23 15.86 4.32
C GLY A 206 1.92 16.50 3.83
N ARG A 207 1.35 17.33 4.69
CA ARG A 207 0.03 17.96 4.49
C ARG A 207 -0.02 18.91 3.30
N LYS A 208 1.06 19.67 3.06
CA LYS A 208 1.13 20.64 1.96
C LYS A 208 0.97 19.96 0.61
N TYR A 209 1.75 18.91 0.36
CA TYR A 209 1.66 18.13 -0.86
C TYR A 209 0.29 17.47 -1.01
N TYR A 210 -0.21 16.83 0.06
CA TYR A 210 -1.53 16.19 0.03
C TYR A 210 -2.65 17.18 -0.38
N ASN A 211 -2.68 18.38 0.19
CA ASN A 211 -3.68 19.40 -0.18
C ASN A 211 -3.55 19.85 -1.64
N GLN A 212 -2.32 20.02 -2.12
CA GLN A 212 -2.04 20.37 -3.51
C GLN A 212 -2.54 19.26 -4.45
N PHE A 213 -2.19 17.99 -4.15
CA PHE A 213 -2.62 16.81 -4.91
C PHE A 213 -4.14 16.73 -5.05
N LEU A 214 -4.89 16.97 -3.97
CA LEU A 214 -6.36 16.96 -4.03
C LEU A 214 -6.93 18.07 -4.91
N THR A 215 -6.29 19.24 -4.89
CA THR A 215 -6.69 20.40 -5.69
C THR A 215 -6.42 20.14 -7.17
N ASP A 216 -5.22 19.68 -7.50
CA ASP A 216 -4.79 19.43 -8.88
C ASP A 216 -5.62 18.33 -9.57
N HIS A 217 -6.14 17.39 -8.78
CA HIS A 217 -6.93 16.27 -9.28
C HIS A 217 -8.43 16.37 -9.00
N ASN A 218 -8.91 17.51 -8.48
CA ASN A 218 -10.32 17.77 -8.21
C ASN A 218 -11.00 16.71 -7.32
N ILE A 219 -10.31 16.21 -6.29
CA ILE A 219 -10.80 15.15 -5.40
C ILE A 219 -11.53 15.78 -4.21
N PHE A 220 -12.80 16.17 -4.40
CA PHE A 220 -13.55 16.93 -3.39
C PHE A 220 -14.35 16.05 -2.41
N GLU A 221 -14.65 14.82 -2.80
CA GLU A 221 -15.40 13.85 -2.01
C GLU A 221 -14.67 13.47 -0.71
N ILE A 222 -13.38 13.82 -0.61
CA ILE A 222 -12.52 13.50 0.52
C ILE A 222 -12.76 14.36 1.76
N LYS A 223 -13.49 15.48 1.63
CA LYS A 223 -13.71 16.46 2.72
C LYS A 223 -14.25 15.81 4.01
N GLN A 224 -15.14 14.82 3.89
CA GLN A 224 -15.66 14.09 5.06
C GLN A 224 -14.55 13.35 5.82
N TYR A 225 -13.63 12.69 5.09
CA TYR A 225 -12.52 11.93 5.66
C TYR A 225 -11.44 12.86 6.24
N GLN A 226 -11.30 14.08 5.70
CA GLN A 226 -10.39 15.09 6.24
C GLN A 226 -10.85 15.65 7.59
N GLN A 227 -12.15 15.81 7.81
CA GLN A 227 -12.68 16.32 9.07
C GLN A 227 -12.31 15.39 10.24
N GLU A 228 -12.38 14.08 10.02
CA GLU A 228 -11.96 13.06 10.98
C GLU A 228 -10.46 13.13 11.27
N LEU A 229 -9.63 13.17 10.23
CA LEU A 229 -8.16 13.28 10.37
C LEU A 229 -7.72 14.58 11.06
N ASN A 230 -8.37 15.70 10.78
CA ASN A 230 -8.06 16.98 11.41
C ASN A 230 -8.30 16.97 12.92
N ARG A 231 -9.18 16.09 13.44
CA ARG A 231 -9.35 15.94 14.89
C ARG A 231 -8.10 15.36 15.55
N TRP A 232 -7.36 14.51 14.84
CA TRP A 232 -6.12 13.91 15.33
C TRP A 232 -4.90 14.80 15.14
N ILE A 233 -4.86 15.59 14.06
CA ILE A 233 -3.71 16.45 13.74
C ILE A 233 -3.63 17.69 14.65
N ASN A 234 -4.75 18.18 15.17
CA ASN A 234 -4.80 19.42 15.97
C ASN A 234 -4.81 19.19 17.49
N GLN A 235 -4.60 17.97 17.96
CA GLN A 235 -4.40 17.63 19.39
C GLN A 235 -2.91 17.66 19.73
#